data_AF-A0A6L5EMG6-F1
#
_entry.id   AF-A0A6L5EMG6-F1
#
_cell.length_a   1.000
_cell.length_b   1.000
_cell.length_c   1.000
_cell.angle_alpha   90.00
_cell.angle_beta   90.00
_cell.angle_gamma   90.00
#
_symmetry.space_group_name_H-M   'P 1'
#
loop_
_entity.id
_entity.type
_entity.pdbx_description
1 polymer ?
#
loop_
_entity_poly.entity_id
_entity_poly.type
_entity_poly.pdbx_seq_one_letter_code
_entity_poly.pdbx_strand_id
1 'polypeptide(L)'
;MDEKKPPQKRPKCGSVAGYRQHVRKKERTCDECRAAYNAHAREHRAKLASGEKKPRRSMVKKRVEDEATGEKVLASAEAGSPETPTFLKRAGRALWEAITSEYDLDAGAQVALLEACRMTDRLQRFAAALSTDSTLWFELGDPQELDDGSTQVQVVVTGMISEARQMQAAVTRTLSAIGVLKQAEAKAKERSALDQLMEKRQARLAKAQREGA
;
A
#
# COMPACT_ATOMS: atom_id res chain seq x y z
N MET A 1 23.72 29.68 38.68
CA MET A 1 23.08 28.35 38.48
C MET A 1 21.61 28.63 38.20
N ASP A 2 21.10 28.32 37.02
CA ASP A 2 19.70 28.61 36.69
C ASP A 2 18.76 27.78 37.57
N GLU A 3 17.96 28.46 38.36
CA GLU A 3 17.00 27.82 39.24
C GLU A 3 15.89 27.17 38.39
N LYS A 4 15.87 25.84 38.33
CA LYS A 4 14.89 25.11 37.53
C LYS A 4 13.48 25.35 38.08
N LYS A 5 12.54 25.63 37.17
CA LYS A 5 11.11 25.82 37.46
C LYS A 5 10.54 24.62 38.23
N PRO A 6 9.54 24.81 39.10
CA PRO A 6 8.90 23.69 39.80
C PRO A 6 8.27 22.68 38.82
N PRO A 7 8.18 21.39 39.20
CA PRO A 7 7.60 20.36 38.34
C PRO A 7 6.10 20.61 38.13
N GLN A 8 5.64 20.66 36.88
CA GLN A 8 4.21 20.65 36.57
C GLN A 8 3.74 19.23 36.24
N LYS A 9 2.74 18.71 36.98
CA LYS A 9 2.13 17.41 36.66
C LYS A 9 1.38 17.49 35.33
N ARG A 10 1.58 16.50 34.47
CA ARG A 10 0.99 16.37 33.12
C ARG A 10 0.52 14.93 32.91
N PRO A 11 -0.37 14.66 31.94
CA PRO A 11 -0.87 13.30 31.69
C PRO A 11 0.22 12.25 31.38
N LYS A 12 1.38 12.67 30.86
CA LYS A 12 2.52 11.79 30.53
C LYS A 12 3.51 11.59 31.69
N CYS A 13 3.25 12.18 32.87
CA CYS A 13 4.09 11.98 34.06
C CYS A 13 4.06 10.50 34.50
N GLY A 14 5.12 10.05 35.17
CA GLY A 14 5.30 8.63 35.51
C GLY A 14 5.86 7.76 34.38
N SER A 15 6.29 8.36 33.26
CA SER A 15 6.90 7.65 32.14
C SER A 15 8.26 8.23 31.73
N VAL A 16 9.03 7.48 30.94
CA VAL A 16 10.28 7.98 30.34
C VAL A 16 10.02 9.19 29.42
N ALA A 17 8.86 9.22 28.74
CA ALA A 17 8.45 10.36 27.92
C ALA A 17 8.18 11.60 28.78
N GLY A 18 7.54 11.44 29.94
CA GLY A 18 7.32 12.52 30.92
C GLY A 18 8.64 13.08 31.46
N TYR A 19 9.61 12.23 31.79
CA TYR A 19 10.97 12.66 32.17
C TYR A 19 11.61 13.56 31.11
N ARG A 20 11.61 13.11 29.84
CA ARG A 20 12.16 13.88 28.70
C ARG A 20 11.45 15.22 28.52
N GLN A 21 10.14 15.27 28.78
CA GLN A 21 9.36 16.50 28.68
C GLN A 21 9.78 17.54 29.72
N HIS A 22 10.02 17.15 30.98
CA HIS A 22 10.54 18.07 32.01
C HIS A 22 11.93 18.61 31.64
N VAL A 23 12.83 17.74 31.14
CA VAL A 23 14.17 18.14 30.69
C VAL A 23 14.09 19.16 29.55
N ARG A 24 13.26 18.89 28.53
CA ARG A 24 13.05 19.81 27.40
C ARG A 24 12.51 21.18 27.83
N LYS A 25 11.65 21.20 28.85
CA LYS A 25 11.04 22.44 29.39
C LYS A 25 11.87 23.14 30.46
N LYS A 26 13.05 22.61 30.82
CA LYS A 26 13.91 23.13 31.90
C LYS A 26 13.19 23.19 33.27
N GLU A 27 12.27 22.27 33.52
CA GLU A 27 11.57 22.11 34.80
C GLU A 27 12.34 21.10 35.69
N ARG A 28 12.19 21.21 37.02
CA ARG A 28 12.54 20.11 37.93
C ARG A 28 11.69 18.90 37.55
N THR A 29 12.30 17.72 37.52
CA THR A 29 11.59 16.47 37.21
C THR A 29 10.84 15.99 38.45
N CYS A 30 9.55 15.65 38.31
CA CYS A 30 8.80 15.02 39.40
C CYS A 30 9.34 13.62 39.75
N ASP A 31 9.04 13.15 40.96
CA ASP A 31 9.60 11.90 41.48
C ASP A 31 9.12 10.65 40.72
N GLU A 32 7.85 10.64 40.29
CA GLU A 32 7.28 9.57 39.46
C GLU A 32 8.05 9.40 38.14
N CYS A 33 8.31 10.50 37.41
CA CYS A 33 9.11 10.49 36.18
C CYS A 33 10.56 10.08 36.43
N ARG A 34 11.15 10.50 37.55
CA ARG A 34 12.51 10.12 37.93
C ARG A 34 12.61 8.63 38.22
N ALA A 35 11.65 8.07 38.95
CA ALA A 35 11.58 6.64 39.24
C ALA A 35 11.44 5.80 37.96
N ALA A 36 10.55 6.21 37.05
CA ALA A 36 10.35 5.55 35.76
C ALA A 36 11.62 5.56 34.89
N TYR A 37 12.31 6.71 34.81
CA TYR A 37 13.58 6.81 34.09
C TYR A 37 14.68 5.93 34.71
N ASN A 38 14.78 5.91 36.04
CA ASN A 38 15.76 5.09 36.74
C ASN A 38 15.51 3.59 36.53
N ALA A 39 14.25 3.15 36.55
CA ALA A 39 13.88 1.77 36.24
C ALA A 39 14.30 1.38 34.82
N HIS A 40 13.92 2.19 33.82
CA HIS A 40 14.33 2.01 32.43
C HIS A 40 15.87 1.99 32.28
N ALA A 41 16.59 2.88 32.97
CA ALA A 41 18.05 2.93 32.92
C ALA A 41 18.71 1.72 33.58
N ARG A 42 18.10 1.11 34.60
CA ARG A 42 18.56 -0.17 35.18
C ARG A 42 18.36 -1.32 34.21
N GLU A 43 17.17 -1.45 33.63
CA GLU A 43 16.89 -2.47 32.60
C GLU A 43 17.81 -2.35 31.39
N HIS A 44 18.02 -1.12 30.90
CA HIS A 44 18.93 -0.88 29.80
C HIS A 44 20.37 -1.29 30.15
N ARG A 45 20.85 -0.96 31.36
CA ARG A 45 22.17 -1.41 31.82
C ARG A 45 22.25 -2.92 31.97
N ALA A 46 21.20 -3.58 32.47
CA ALA A 46 21.12 -5.03 32.55
C ALA A 46 21.23 -5.68 31.16
N LYS A 47 20.50 -5.15 30.15
CA LYS A 47 20.61 -5.59 28.75
C LYS A 47 22.00 -5.37 28.14
N LEU A 48 22.68 -4.28 28.51
CA LEU A 48 24.06 -4.04 28.09
C LEU A 48 25.04 -5.02 28.76
N ALA A 49 24.81 -5.35 30.03
CA ALA A 49 25.64 -6.27 30.81
C ALA A 49 25.45 -7.74 30.39
N SER A 50 24.24 -8.13 29.99
CA SER A 50 23.96 -9.47 29.44
C SER A 50 24.57 -9.70 28.05
N GLY A 51 25.18 -8.68 27.43
CA GLY A 51 25.70 -8.77 26.07
C GLY A 51 24.61 -8.77 24.99
N GLU A 52 23.34 -8.59 25.37
CA GLU A 52 22.19 -8.49 24.45
C GLU A 52 22.12 -7.12 23.77
N LYS A 53 23.26 -6.64 23.26
CA LYS A 53 23.29 -5.50 22.36
C LYS A 53 22.79 -5.99 21.01
N LYS A 54 21.62 -5.52 20.57
CA LYS A 54 21.28 -5.59 19.13
C LYS A 54 22.48 -5.00 18.38
N PRO A 55 23.15 -5.76 17.51
CA PRO A 55 24.35 -5.27 16.86
C PRO A 55 23.99 -4.00 16.11
N ARG A 56 24.64 -2.88 16.46
CA ARG A 56 24.60 -1.69 15.62
C ARG A 56 25.25 -2.09 14.30
N ARG A 57 24.43 -2.47 13.32
CA ARG A 57 24.89 -2.76 11.97
C ARG A 57 25.60 -1.50 11.48
N SER A 58 26.87 -1.61 11.09
CA SER A 58 27.54 -0.49 10.45
C SER A 58 26.79 -0.18 9.15
N MET A 59 26.70 1.11 8.80
CA MET A 59 26.08 1.52 7.54
C MET A 59 26.72 0.82 6.34
N VAL A 60 28.03 0.60 6.40
CA VAL A 60 28.79 -0.16 5.40
C VAL A 60 28.29 -1.61 5.30
N LYS A 61 28.17 -2.32 6.44
CA LYS A 61 27.67 -3.70 6.45
C LYS A 61 26.23 -3.77 5.94
N LYS A 62 25.38 -2.82 6.31
CA LYS A 62 24.02 -2.72 5.77
C LYS A 62 24.04 -2.56 4.23
N ARG A 63 24.89 -1.67 3.71
CA ARG A 63 25.00 -1.43 2.26
C ARG A 63 25.45 -2.69 1.51
N VAL A 64 26.47 -3.39 2.03
CA VAL A 64 26.95 -4.66 1.45
C VAL A 64 25.86 -5.73 1.48
N GLU A 65 25.09 -5.84 2.57
CA GLU A 65 23.95 -6.76 2.64
C GLU A 65 22.85 -6.38 1.64
N ASP A 66 22.54 -5.09 1.49
CA ASP A 66 21.55 -4.58 0.54
C ASP A 66 22.01 -4.84 -0.92
N GLU A 67 23.28 -4.61 -1.25
CA GLU A 67 23.91 -4.89 -2.55
C GLU A 67 23.86 -6.40 -2.87
N ALA A 68 24.28 -7.26 -1.94
CA ALA A 68 24.23 -8.72 -2.09
C ALA A 68 22.78 -9.23 -2.22
N THR A 69 21.82 -8.57 -1.58
CA THR A 69 20.40 -8.86 -1.76
C THR A 69 19.94 -8.46 -3.16
N GLY A 70 20.40 -7.32 -3.66
CA GLY A 70 20.19 -6.88 -5.04
C GLY A 70 20.69 -7.90 -6.07
N GLU A 71 21.93 -8.37 -5.91
CA GLU A 71 22.53 -9.39 -6.79
C GLU A 71 21.73 -10.70 -6.80
N LYS A 72 21.28 -11.18 -5.63
CA LYS A 72 20.42 -12.37 -5.55
C LYS A 72 19.09 -12.18 -6.26
N VAL A 73 18.51 -10.98 -6.18
CA VAL A 73 17.27 -10.64 -6.89
C VAL A 73 17.51 -10.62 -8.39
N LEU A 74 18.63 -10.09 -8.87
CA LEU A 74 19.02 -10.14 -10.28
C LEU A 74 19.22 -11.58 -10.78
N ALA A 75 19.99 -12.40 -10.05
CA ALA A 75 20.21 -13.80 -10.40
C ALA A 75 18.92 -14.64 -10.42
N SER A 76 18.01 -14.39 -9.46
CA SER A 76 16.70 -15.05 -9.42
C SER A 76 15.80 -14.62 -10.58
N ALA A 77 15.98 -13.40 -11.06
CA ALA A 77 15.30 -12.90 -12.24
C ALA A 77 15.83 -13.58 -13.50
N GLU A 78 17.15 -13.67 -13.67
CA GLU A 78 17.77 -14.35 -14.81
C GLU A 78 17.40 -15.85 -14.89
N ALA A 79 17.13 -16.48 -13.74
CA ALA A 79 16.64 -17.86 -13.68
C ALA A 79 15.14 -18.04 -14.01
N GLY A 80 14.42 -16.95 -14.31
CA GLY A 80 13.01 -16.99 -14.68
C GLY A 80 12.76 -17.73 -16.00
N SER A 81 11.55 -18.28 -16.17
CA SER A 81 11.13 -18.89 -17.44
C SER A 81 11.25 -17.88 -18.57
N PRO A 82 11.77 -18.24 -19.76
CA PRO A 82 11.94 -17.33 -20.89
C PRO A 82 10.63 -16.67 -21.36
N GLU A 83 9.48 -17.24 -20.99
CA GLU A 83 8.15 -16.74 -21.37
C GLU A 83 7.63 -15.59 -20.49
N THR A 84 8.17 -15.40 -19.27
CA THR A 84 7.71 -14.34 -18.36
C THR A 84 8.83 -13.35 -18.05
N PRO A 85 8.62 -12.04 -18.28
CA PRO A 85 9.62 -11.04 -17.99
C PRO A 85 10.04 -11.01 -16.52
N THR A 86 11.32 -10.75 -16.32
CA THR A 86 11.94 -10.66 -15.01
C THR A 86 11.43 -9.45 -14.22
N PHE A 87 11.49 -9.54 -12.88
CA PHE A 87 11.11 -8.49 -11.93
C PHE A 87 9.64 -8.05 -11.91
N LEU A 88 8.74 -8.76 -12.59
CA LEU A 88 7.30 -8.57 -12.39
C LEU A 88 6.87 -9.20 -11.07
N LYS A 89 6.03 -8.52 -10.28
CA LYS A 89 5.37 -9.07 -9.10
C LYS A 89 4.06 -9.76 -9.50
N ARG A 90 3.29 -10.22 -8.51
CA ARG A 90 2.08 -11.01 -8.72
C ARG A 90 1.09 -10.33 -9.67
N ALA A 91 0.83 -9.03 -9.52
CA ALA A 91 -0.17 -8.32 -10.32
C ALA A 91 0.31 -8.09 -11.76
N GLY A 92 1.55 -7.64 -11.95
CA GLY A 92 2.16 -7.48 -13.26
C GLY A 92 2.28 -8.81 -14.02
N ARG A 93 2.62 -9.91 -13.34
CA ARG A 93 2.65 -11.25 -13.94
C ARG A 93 1.27 -11.73 -14.38
N ALA A 94 0.26 -11.55 -13.53
CA ALA A 94 -1.11 -11.92 -13.88
C ALA A 94 -1.62 -11.12 -15.10
N LEU A 95 -1.29 -9.84 -15.18
CA LEU A 95 -1.62 -9.01 -16.35
C LEU A 95 -0.88 -9.47 -17.61
N TRP A 96 0.41 -9.79 -17.48
CA TRP A 96 1.23 -10.32 -18.58
C TRP A 96 0.61 -11.60 -19.13
N GLU A 97 0.42 -12.61 -18.27
CA GLU A 97 -0.14 -13.91 -18.64
C GLU A 97 -1.53 -13.79 -19.27
N ALA A 98 -2.41 -12.94 -18.71
CA ALA A 98 -3.74 -12.72 -19.26
C ALA A 98 -3.71 -12.14 -20.68
N ILE A 99 -2.79 -11.21 -20.97
CA ILE A 99 -2.71 -10.59 -22.29
C ILE A 99 -1.96 -11.50 -23.28
N THR A 100 -0.82 -12.07 -22.90
CA THR A 100 -0.03 -12.92 -23.81
C THR A 100 -0.69 -14.26 -24.11
N SER A 101 -1.65 -14.71 -23.29
CA SER A 101 -2.45 -15.90 -23.59
C SER A 101 -3.61 -15.64 -24.57
N GLU A 102 -4.07 -14.40 -24.70
CA GLU A 102 -5.20 -14.02 -25.57
C GLU A 102 -4.75 -13.35 -26.87
N TYR A 103 -3.62 -12.65 -26.89
CA TYR A 103 -3.16 -11.83 -28.00
C TYR A 103 -1.75 -12.22 -28.45
N ASP A 104 -1.55 -12.32 -29.77
CA ASP A 104 -0.22 -12.36 -30.37
C ASP A 104 0.29 -10.92 -30.53
N LEU A 105 1.43 -10.61 -29.89
CA LEU A 105 1.95 -9.26 -29.77
C LEU A 105 3.27 -9.13 -30.52
N ASP A 106 3.38 -8.07 -31.32
CA ASP A 106 4.66 -7.71 -31.93
C ASP A 106 5.67 -7.22 -30.88
N ALA A 107 6.95 -7.11 -31.27
CA ALA A 107 8.02 -6.72 -30.36
C ALA A 107 7.78 -5.36 -29.68
N GLY A 108 7.15 -4.41 -30.39
CA GLY A 108 6.80 -3.09 -29.85
C GLY A 108 5.73 -3.18 -28.77
N ALA A 109 4.66 -3.94 -29.03
CA ALA A 109 3.56 -4.17 -28.10
C ALA A 109 4.03 -4.95 -26.86
N GLN A 110 4.96 -5.90 -27.01
CA GLN A 110 5.56 -6.62 -25.87
C GLN A 110 6.32 -5.68 -24.92
N VAL A 111 7.10 -4.73 -25.45
CA VAL A 111 7.80 -3.72 -24.62
C VAL A 111 6.80 -2.81 -23.89
N ALA A 112 5.76 -2.36 -24.59
CA ALA A 112 4.71 -1.53 -24.00
C ALA A 112 3.92 -2.30 -22.92
N LEU A 113 3.58 -3.57 -23.15
CA LEU A 113 2.94 -4.43 -22.17
C LEU A 113 3.83 -4.60 -20.92
N LEU A 114 5.13 -4.82 -21.10
CA LEU A 114 6.07 -4.94 -19.97
C LEU A 114 6.05 -3.70 -19.08
N GLU A 115 6.05 -2.50 -19.68
CA GLU A 115 5.94 -1.26 -18.92
C GLU A 115 4.58 -1.12 -18.23
N ALA A 116 3.47 -1.53 -18.87
CA ALA A 116 2.15 -1.57 -18.24
C ALA A 116 2.11 -2.52 -17.02
N CYS A 117 2.75 -3.70 -17.12
CA CYS A 117 2.87 -4.65 -16.01
C CYS A 117 3.69 -4.07 -14.85
N ARG A 118 4.83 -3.41 -15.14
CA ARG A 118 5.64 -2.73 -14.12
C ARG A 118 4.88 -1.58 -13.45
N MET A 119 4.08 -0.84 -14.20
CA MET A 119 3.22 0.21 -13.65
C MET A 119 2.12 -0.36 -12.76
N THR A 120 1.53 -1.49 -13.15
CA THR A 120 0.53 -2.22 -12.35
C THR A 120 1.11 -2.68 -11.01
N ASP A 121 2.36 -3.17 -11.00
CA ASP A 121 3.04 -3.55 -9.75
C ASP A 121 3.31 -2.36 -8.83
N ARG A 122 3.59 -1.17 -9.38
CA ARG A 122 3.73 0.07 -8.60
C ARG A 122 2.40 0.52 -8.03
N LEU A 123 1.31 0.43 -8.80
CA LEU A 123 -0.05 0.72 -8.32
C LEU A 123 -0.45 -0.17 -7.15
N GLN A 124 -0.07 -1.45 -7.13
CA GLN A 124 -0.30 -2.30 -5.95
C GLN A 124 0.47 -1.83 -4.71
N ARG A 125 1.69 -1.30 -4.87
CA ARG A 125 2.44 -0.72 -3.75
C ARG A 125 1.75 0.54 -3.23
N PHE A 126 1.24 1.39 -4.12
CA PHE A 126 0.45 2.56 -3.73
C PHE A 126 -0.82 2.14 -3.01
N ALA A 127 -1.56 1.15 -3.52
CA ALA A 127 -2.76 0.64 -2.84
C ALA A 127 -2.45 0.11 -1.43
N ALA A 128 -1.34 -0.64 -1.27
CA ALA A 128 -0.92 -1.13 0.05
C ALA A 128 -0.49 0.01 1.00
N ALA A 129 0.21 1.02 0.50
CA ALA A 129 0.61 2.18 1.30
C ALA A 129 -0.58 3.09 1.65
N LEU A 130 -1.60 3.11 0.78
CA LEU A 130 -2.90 3.75 0.97
C LEU A 130 -3.90 2.86 1.72
N SER A 131 -3.50 1.68 2.21
CA SER A 131 -4.39 0.85 3.05
C SER A 131 -3.89 0.70 4.47
N THR A 132 -2.70 1.21 4.78
CA THR A 132 -2.18 1.26 6.15
C THR A 132 -2.72 2.49 6.88
N ASP A 133 -3.45 2.27 7.98
CA ASP A 133 -4.06 3.30 8.85
C ASP A 133 -3.06 4.32 9.45
N SER A 134 -1.75 4.11 9.28
CA SER A 134 -0.69 4.94 9.88
C SER A 134 -0.20 6.09 9.00
N THR A 135 -0.57 6.12 7.72
CA THR A 135 -0.17 7.20 6.81
C THR A 135 -1.35 8.17 6.67
N LEU A 136 -1.29 9.32 7.34
CA LEU A 136 -2.17 10.44 7.03
C LEU A 136 -1.87 10.87 5.59
N TRP A 137 -2.71 10.48 4.62
CA TRP A 137 -2.58 10.87 3.19
C TRP A 137 -3.12 12.27 2.90
N PHE A 138 -3.45 12.99 3.95
CA PHE A 138 -3.70 14.41 3.92
C PHE A 138 -3.23 15.04 5.23
N GLU A 139 -2.68 16.24 5.12
CA GLU A 139 -2.41 17.09 6.26
C GLU A 139 -3.49 18.17 6.30
N LEU A 140 -4.11 18.36 7.47
CA LEU A 140 -4.93 19.54 7.71
C LEU A 140 -3.96 20.67 8.06
N GLY A 141 -3.86 21.66 7.18
CA GLY A 141 -3.17 22.91 7.46
C GLY A 141 -3.85 23.68 8.58
N ASP A 142 -3.15 24.68 9.12
CA ASP A 142 -3.68 25.50 10.19
C ASP A 142 -5.00 26.20 9.75
N PRO A 143 -6.04 26.25 10.62
CA PRO A 143 -7.27 26.95 10.31
C PRO A 143 -7.00 28.44 10.07
N GLN A 144 -7.47 28.98 8.95
CA GLN A 144 -7.45 30.41 8.66
C GLN A 144 -8.87 30.97 8.83
N GLU A 145 -9.02 32.03 9.62
CA GLU A 145 -10.25 32.81 9.66
C GLU A 145 -10.27 33.77 8.47
N LEU A 146 -11.35 33.72 7.69
CA LEU A 146 -11.64 34.63 6.59
C LEU A 146 -12.32 35.90 7.12
N ASP A 147 -12.25 36.98 6.34
CA ASP A 147 -12.83 38.30 6.70
C ASP A 147 -14.36 38.26 6.91
N ASP A 148 -15.04 37.23 6.42
CA ASP A 148 -16.47 36.98 6.60
C ASP A 148 -16.81 36.24 7.91
N GLY A 149 -15.80 35.95 8.74
CA GLY A 149 -15.93 35.21 9.99
C GLY A 149 -16.04 33.69 9.81
N SER A 150 -15.89 33.16 8.58
CA SER A 150 -15.84 31.72 8.35
C SER A 150 -14.43 31.17 8.56
N THR A 151 -14.33 29.95 9.10
CA THR A 151 -13.05 29.26 9.28
C THR A 151 -12.79 28.32 8.10
N GLN A 152 -11.69 28.53 7.38
CA GLN A 152 -11.23 27.65 6.32
C GLN A 152 -10.05 26.80 6.81
N VAL A 153 -10.14 25.48 6.64
CA VAL A 153 -9.03 24.56 6.91
C VAL A 153 -8.46 24.08 5.58
N GLN A 154 -7.17 24.31 5.33
CA GLN A 154 -6.53 23.83 4.12
C GLN A 154 -6.33 22.32 4.22
N VAL A 155 -6.92 21.54 3.32
CA VAL A 155 -6.65 20.10 3.24
C VAL A 155 -5.56 19.87 2.19
N VAL A 156 -4.34 19.54 2.63
CA VAL A 156 -3.23 19.21 1.74
C VAL A 156 -3.23 17.71 1.50
N VAL A 157 -3.73 17.25 0.35
CA VAL A 157 -3.68 15.84 -0.04
C VAL A 157 -2.26 15.50 -0.50
N THR A 158 -1.66 14.47 0.10
CA THR A 158 -0.28 14.05 -0.20
C THR A 158 -0.16 13.58 -1.66
N GLY A 159 0.99 13.87 -2.31
CA GLY A 159 1.24 13.59 -3.73
C GLY A 159 1.08 12.12 -4.16
N MET A 160 0.99 11.18 -3.23
CA MET A 160 0.80 9.76 -3.55
C MET A 160 -0.53 9.47 -4.28
N ILE A 161 -1.62 10.18 -3.94
CA ILE A 161 -2.92 9.95 -4.61
C ILE A 161 -2.89 10.47 -6.05
N SER A 162 -2.30 11.64 -6.27
CA SER A 162 -2.14 12.19 -7.62
C SER A 162 -1.18 11.34 -8.46
N GLU A 163 -0.07 10.87 -7.90
CA GLU A 163 0.84 9.91 -8.55
C GLU A 163 0.12 8.61 -8.91
N ALA A 164 -0.66 8.03 -8.00
CA ALA A 164 -1.42 6.81 -8.26
C ALA A 164 -2.41 7.01 -9.43
N ARG A 165 -3.12 8.14 -9.48
CA ARG A 165 -4.03 8.47 -10.60
C ARG A 165 -3.29 8.66 -11.92
N GLN A 166 -2.15 9.35 -11.91
CA GLN A 166 -1.33 9.52 -13.11
C GLN A 166 -0.81 8.16 -13.63
N MET A 167 -0.41 7.27 -12.73
CA MET A 167 -0.01 5.90 -13.08
C MET A 167 -1.18 5.07 -13.62
N GLN A 168 -2.38 5.18 -13.04
CA GLN A 168 -3.58 4.54 -13.59
C GLN A 168 -3.86 5.01 -15.01
N ALA A 169 -3.82 6.31 -15.26
CA ALA A 169 -4.01 6.87 -16.59
C ALA A 169 -2.91 6.43 -17.57
N ALA A 170 -1.67 6.30 -17.11
CA ALA A 170 -0.57 5.79 -17.93
C ALA A 170 -0.78 4.32 -18.33
N VAL A 171 -1.15 3.44 -17.38
CA VAL A 171 -1.47 2.03 -17.68
C VAL A 171 -2.58 1.95 -18.73
N THR A 172 -3.70 2.65 -18.52
CA THR A 172 -4.81 2.64 -19.47
C THR A 172 -4.38 3.10 -20.86
N ARG A 173 -3.62 4.20 -20.96
CA ARG A 173 -3.12 4.70 -22.25
C ARG A 173 -2.20 3.72 -22.95
N THR A 174 -1.29 3.06 -22.21
CA THR A 174 -0.39 2.06 -22.77
C THR A 174 -1.16 0.84 -23.27
N LEU A 175 -2.14 0.34 -22.50
CA LEU A 175 -2.98 -0.79 -22.92
C LEU A 175 -3.88 -0.44 -24.10
N SER A 176 -4.41 0.79 -24.17
CA SER A 176 -5.13 1.28 -25.35
C SER A 176 -4.23 1.35 -26.58
N ALA A 177 -2.98 1.82 -26.42
CA ALA A 177 -2.05 1.97 -27.54
C ALA A 177 -1.65 0.65 -28.19
N ILE A 178 -1.59 -0.45 -27.43
CA ILE A 178 -1.36 -1.81 -27.96
C ILE A 178 -2.64 -2.52 -28.41
N GLY A 179 -3.81 -1.89 -28.28
CA GLY A 179 -5.07 -2.40 -28.80
C GLY A 179 -5.71 -3.55 -27.99
N VAL A 180 -5.28 -3.81 -26.75
CA VAL A 180 -5.78 -4.95 -25.95
C VAL A 180 -7.03 -4.64 -25.12
N LEU A 181 -7.43 -3.37 -25.01
CA LEU A 181 -8.63 -2.97 -24.28
C LEU A 181 -9.88 -3.18 -25.15
N LYS A 182 -10.45 -4.38 -25.11
CA LYS A 182 -11.82 -4.62 -25.59
C LYS A 182 -12.82 -3.94 -24.65
N GLN A 183 -13.86 -3.32 -25.21
CA GLN A 183 -15.02 -2.92 -24.39
C GLN A 183 -15.59 -4.19 -23.76
N ALA A 184 -15.91 -4.15 -22.47
CA ALA A 184 -16.49 -5.28 -21.79
C ALA A 184 -17.82 -5.63 -22.46
N GLU A 185 -17.87 -6.75 -23.17
CA GLU A 185 -19.12 -7.31 -23.63
C GLU A 185 -19.91 -7.76 -22.40
N ALA A 186 -21.21 -7.41 -22.35
CA ALA A 186 -22.06 -7.88 -21.28
C ALA A 186 -21.98 -9.41 -21.27
N LYS A 187 -21.59 -10.01 -20.14
CA LYS A 187 -21.63 -11.47 -19.96
C LYS A 187 -23.02 -11.91 -20.42
N ALA A 188 -23.07 -12.75 -21.44
CA ALA A 188 -24.32 -13.31 -21.92
C ALA A 188 -25.04 -13.85 -20.68
N LYS A 189 -26.24 -13.32 -20.39
CA LYS A 189 -27.07 -13.86 -19.32
C LYS A 189 -27.31 -15.32 -19.69
N GLU A 190 -26.60 -16.24 -19.05
CA GLU A 190 -26.98 -17.64 -19.07
C GLU A 190 -28.45 -17.68 -18.67
N ARG A 191 -29.29 -18.22 -19.57
CA ARG A 191 -30.75 -18.26 -19.36
C ARG A 191 -30.99 -18.91 -18.00
N SER A 192 -31.71 -18.21 -17.13
CA SER A 192 -32.02 -18.69 -15.79
C SER A 192 -32.61 -20.10 -15.88
N ALA A 193 -32.26 -20.98 -14.95
CA ALA A 193 -32.83 -22.33 -14.88
C ALA A 193 -34.37 -22.30 -14.86
N LEU A 194 -34.97 -21.22 -14.32
CA LEU A 194 -36.41 -20.98 -14.37
C LEU A 194 -36.94 -20.68 -15.78
N ASP A 195 -36.21 -19.89 -16.58
CA ASP A 195 -36.60 -19.57 -17.97
C ASP A 195 -36.61 -20.84 -18.82
N GLN A 196 -35.59 -21.69 -18.65
CA GLN A 196 -35.48 -22.98 -19.32
C GLN A 196 -36.62 -23.95 -18.91
N LEU A 197 -37.05 -23.91 -17.64
CA LEU A 197 -38.17 -24.71 -17.14
C LEU A 197 -39.52 -24.22 -17.67
N MET A 198 -39.73 -22.91 -17.76
CA MET A 198 -40.95 -22.35 -18.33
C MET A 198 -41.09 -22.68 -19.81
N GLU A 199 -40.00 -22.57 -20.58
CA GLU A 199 -39.98 -22.92 -22.01
C GLU A 199 -40.31 -24.41 -22.21
N LYS A 200 -39.73 -25.31 -21.39
CA LYS A 200 -40.08 -26.74 -21.39
C LYS A 200 -41.55 -27.00 -21.04
N ARG A 201 -42.15 -26.23 -20.12
CA ARG A 201 -43.58 -26.34 -19.78
C ARG A 201 -44.46 -25.88 -20.94
N GLN A 202 -44.14 -24.73 -21.55
CA GLN A 202 -44.89 -24.20 -22.69
C GLN A 202 -44.83 -25.15 -23.90
N ALA A 203 -43.66 -25.74 -24.18
CA ALA A 203 -43.50 -26.72 -25.24
C ALA A 203 -44.38 -27.98 -25.03
N ARG A 204 -44.50 -28.44 -23.77
CA ARG A 204 -45.38 -29.58 -23.44
C ARG A 204 -46.86 -29.24 -23.62
N LEU A 205 -47.28 -28.05 -23.19
CA LEU A 205 -48.67 -27.59 -23.36
C LEU A 205 -49.02 -27.42 -24.84
N ALA A 206 -48.14 -26.82 -25.65
CA ALA A 206 -48.34 -26.67 -27.08
C ALA A 206 -48.42 -28.03 -27.81
N LYS A 207 -47.62 -29.01 -27.39
CA LYS A 207 -47.69 -30.37 -27.94
C LYS A 207 -49.01 -31.06 -27.58
N ALA A 208 -49.44 -30.97 -26.32
CA ALA A 208 -50.72 -31.52 -25.87
C ALA A 208 -51.92 -30.89 -26.61
N GLN A 209 -51.87 -29.58 -26.90
CA GLN A 209 -52.90 -28.89 -27.68
C GLN A 209 -52.97 -29.33 -29.14
N ARG A 210 -51.84 -29.76 -29.74
CA ARG A 210 -51.80 -30.27 -31.12
C ARG A 210 -52.24 -31.73 -31.25
N GLU A 211 -52.06 -32.53 -30.20
CA GLU A 211 -52.45 -33.95 -30.19
C GLU A 211 -53.91 -34.15 -29.75
N GLY A 212 -54.54 -33.13 -29.15
CA GLY A 212 -55.93 -33.13 -28.72
C GLY A 212 -56.93 -32.39 -29.63
N ALA A 213 -56.49 -31.92 -30.80
CA ALA A 213 -57.30 -31.28 -31.84
C ALA A 213 -57.28 -32.14 -33.11
#